data_AF-A0A5B8YJ52-F1
#
_entry.id   AF-A0A5B8YJ52-F1
#
_cell.length_a   1.000
_cell.length_b   1.000
_cell.length_c   1.000
_cell.angle_alpha   90.00
_cell.angle_beta   90.00
_cell.angle_gamma   90.00
#
_symmetry.space_group_name_H-M   'P 1'
#
loop_
_entity.id
_entity.type
_entity.pdbx_description
1 polymer ?
#
loop_
_entity_poly.entity_id
_entity_poly.type
_entity_poly.pdbx_seq_one_letter_code
_entity_poly.pdbx_strand_id
1 'polypeptide(L)'
;MKNTILIYDGSFEGFLTCVFQAFEQRLNVTGIYTEEAAQPGLFSTPEIVITNFEKAGRVKKGLKDNLDGGGRRQLYFSFLSELSGIELQLLEYIKLVFARNNFSSRDFGNPLILRISQTAKMVSREKHRMEAFVRFMLTKDEIYFAHIEPDFNVLPLILPHFESRYADQKWIIYDLKRKFGLFYNLHETNYISMDISPDIFDKNYQTSVYSTSELEFQELWRQYFKSTNIKSRKNLKLHNQHVPKRYWKYLSEKSSLHN
;
A
#
# COMPACT_ATOMS: atom_id res chain seq x y z
N MET A 1 18.28 19.27 -24.91
CA MET A 1 18.15 17.82 -24.67
C MET A 1 16.70 17.45 -24.87
N LYS A 2 16.40 16.32 -25.51
CA LYS A 2 15.03 15.90 -25.76
C LYS A 2 14.35 15.51 -24.43
N ASN A 3 13.11 15.94 -24.22
CA ASN A 3 12.35 15.59 -23.02
C ASN A 3 11.76 14.19 -23.19
N THR A 4 12.10 13.29 -22.27
CA THR A 4 11.67 11.89 -22.31
C THR A 4 10.68 11.62 -21.18
N ILE A 5 9.59 10.92 -21.51
CA ILE A 5 8.68 10.34 -20.53
C ILE A 5 8.92 8.83 -20.50
N LEU A 6 9.12 8.25 -19.32
CA LEU A 6 9.28 6.82 -19.16
C LEU A 6 7.94 6.20 -18.71
N ILE A 7 7.52 5.13 -19.37
CA ILE A 7 6.30 4.39 -19.05
C ILE A 7 6.68 2.98 -18.61
N TYR A 8 6.13 2.48 -17.50
CA TYR A 8 6.46 1.17 -16.93
C TYR A 8 5.23 0.45 -16.36
N ASP A 9 5.44 -0.79 -15.90
CA ASP A 9 4.42 -1.72 -15.41
C ASP A 9 3.84 -1.40 -14.01
N GLY A 10 4.26 -0.31 -13.35
CA GLY A 10 3.83 0.02 -11.98
C GLY A 10 4.55 -0.76 -10.87
N SER A 11 5.43 -1.70 -11.20
CA SER A 11 6.20 -2.44 -10.21
C SER A 11 7.40 -1.65 -9.69
N PHE A 12 7.83 -1.91 -8.46
CA PHE A 12 9.02 -1.24 -7.91
C PHE A 12 10.28 -1.55 -8.73
N GLU A 13 10.37 -2.76 -9.30
CA GLU A 13 11.50 -3.16 -10.15
C GLU A 13 11.47 -2.46 -11.51
N GLY A 14 10.29 -2.27 -12.09
CA GLY A 14 10.10 -1.48 -13.30
C GLY A 14 10.53 -0.03 -13.07
N PHE A 15 10.12 0.58 -11.95
CA PHE A 15 10.58 1.91 -11.57
C PHE A 15 12.10 2.00 -11.44
N LEU A 16 12.75 1.04 -10.77
CA LEU A 16 14.21 1.03 -10.67
C LEU A 16 14.90 0.77 -12.02
N THR A 17 14.25 0.06 -12.94
CA THR A 17 14.71 -0.08 -14.33
C THR A 17 14.66 1.27 -15.06
N CYS A 18 13.58 2.04 -14.89
CA CYS A 18 13.48 3.42 -15.39
C CYS A 18 14.60 4.31 -14.87
N VAL A 19 14.89 4.21 -13.56
CA VAL A 19 16.00 4.92 -12.93
C VAL A 19 17.32 4.53 -13.61
N PHE A 20 17.60 3.23 -13.74
CA PHE A 20 18.81 2.75 -14.40
C PHE A 20 18.97 3.31 -15.81
N GLN A 21 17.91 3.25 -16.63
CA GLN A 21 17.91 3.76 -18.00
C GLN A 21 18.16 5.28 -18.05
N ALA A 22 17.56 6.04 -17.13
CA ALA A 22 17.78 7.48 -17.03
C ALA A 22 19.26 7.83 -16.77
N PHE A 23 19.96 7.05 -15.94
CA PHE A 23 21.40 7.23 -15.70
C PHE A 23 22.25 6.74 -16.89
N GLU A 24 21.97 5.56 -17.42
CA GLU A 24 22.73 4.92 -18.51
C GLU A 24 22.74 5.78 -19.77
N GLN A 25 21.58 6.31 -20.16
CA GLN A 25 21.41 7.09 -21.38
C GLN A 25 21.49 8.61 -21.16
N ARG A 26 21.71 9.05 -19.90
CA ARG A 26 21.72 10.47 -19.49
C ARG A 26 20.48 11.24 -19.96
N LEU A 27 19.30 10.63 -19.77
CA LEU A 27 18.03 11.17 -20.25
C LEU A 27 17.60 12.40 -19.44
N ASN A 28 16.99 13.37 -20.12
CA ASN A 28 16.24 14.43 -19.47
C ASN A 28 14.80 13.96 -19.22
N VAL A 29 14.61 13.19 -18.15
CA VAL A 29 13.31 12.62 -17.78
C VAL A 29 12.40 13.71 -17.22
N THR A 30 11.30 13.97 -17.91
CA THR A 30 10.28 14.97 -17.49
C THR A 30 9.07 14.34 -16.83
N GLY A 31 8.95 13.02 -16.86
CA GLY A 31 7.87 12.27 -16.20
C GLY A 31 8.13 10.78 -16.23
N ILE A 32 7.63 10.09 -15.21
CA ILE A 32 7.59 8.63 -15.13
C ILE A 32 6.16 8.27 -14.74
N TYR A 33 5.51 7.41 -15.51
CA TYR A 33 4.11 7.04 -15.31
C TYR A 33 3.92 5.55 -15.51
N THR A 34 2.89 5.00 -14.87
CA THR A 34 2.39 3.68 -15.23
C THR A 34 1.66 3.74 -16.58
N GLU A 35 1.50 2.59 -17.24
CA GLU A 35 0.72 2.49 -18.49
C GLU A 35 -0.69 3.09 -18.34
N GLU A 36 -1.34 2.89 -17.19
CA GLU A 36 -2.68 3.41 -16.90
C GLU A 36 -2.72 4.93 -16.66
N ALA A 37 -1.65 5.50 -16.11
CA ALA A 37 -1.57 6.92 -15.75
C ALA A 37 -0.98 7.80 -16.87
N ALA A 38 -0.41 7.19 -17.92
CA ALA A 38 0.25 7.91 -18.98
C ALA A 38 -0.75 8.71 -19.83
N GLN A 39 -0.60 10.04 -19.82
CA GLN A 39 -1.23 10.97 -20.77
C GLN A 39 -0.10 11.62 -21.58
N PRO A 40 0.23 11.11 -22.79
CA PRO A 40 1.35 11.62 -23.55
C PRO A 40 1.13 13.10 -23.91
N GLY A 41 2.02 13.98 -23.46
CA GLY A 41 2.02 15.38 -23.88
C GLY A 41 2.48 15.50 -25.33
N LEU A 42 1.99 16.52 -26.05
CA LEU A 42 2.26 16.74 -27.48
C LEU A 42 3.76 16.88 -27.84
N PHE A 43 4.62 17.20 -26.85
CA PHE A 43 6.05 17.51 -27.05
C PHE A 43 7.01 16.56 -26.31
N SER A 44 6.49 15.49 -25.71
CA SER A 44 7.30 14.49 -25.01
C SER A 44 7.38 13.20 -25.82
N THR A 45 8.56 12.58 -25.88
CA THR A 45 8.65 11.21 -26.44
C THR A 45 8.46 10.17 -25.34
N PRO A 46 7.35 9.40 -25.38
CA PRO A 46 7.16 8.29 -24.47
C PRO A 46 8.11 7.14 -24.85
N GLU A 47 8.82 6.62 -23.86
CA GLU A 47 9.61 5.40 -23.96
C GLU A 47 9.04 4.36 -23.00
N ILE A 48 8.66 3.21 -23.56
CA ILE A 48 8.19 2.06 -22.76
C ILE A 48 9.40 1.34 -22.21
N VAL A 49 9.46 1.22 -20.89
CA VAL A 49 10.52 0.56 -20.15
C VAL A 49 10.03 -0.82 -19.71
N ILE A 50 10.66 -1.86 -20.26
CA ILE A 50 10.41 -3.24 -19.85
C ILE A 50 11.21 -3.54 -18.59
N THR A 51 10.53 -4.06 -17.56
CA THR A 51 11.14 -4.40 -16.28
C THR A 51 12.30 -5.38 -16.47
N ASN A 52 13.48 -5.01 -15.94
CA ASN A 52 14.68 -5.82 -15.98
C ASN A 52 15.26 -5.95 -14.57
N PHE A 53 15.13 -7.15 -13.99
CA PHE A 53 15.54 -7.43 -12.62
C PHE A 53 17.05 -7.26 -12.38
N GLU A 54 17.91 -7.48 -13.39
CA GLU A 54 19.34 -7.25 -13.25
C GLU A 54 19.66 -5.75 -13.16
N LYS A 55 19.07 -4.93 -14.03
CA LYS A 55 19.22 -3.47 -14.01
C LYS A 55 18.66 -2.89 -12.71
N ALA A 56 17.46 -3.31 -12.31
CA ALA A 56 16.86 -2.93 -11.03
C ALA A 56 17.74 -3.34 -9.84
N GLY A 57 18.28 -4.56 -9.85
CA GLY A 57 19.20 -5.07 -8.84
C GLY A 57 20.47 -4.23 -8.67
N ARG A 58 21.04 -3.71 -9.77
CA ARG A 58 22.18 -2.78 -9.71
C ARG A 58 21.83 -1.48 -9.02
N VAL A 59 20.66 -0.89 -9.31
CA VAL A 59 20.19 0.32 -8.63
C VAL A 59 19.93 0.03 -7.15
N LYS A 60 19.28 -1.09 -6.82
CA LYS A 60 19.07 -1.52 -5.42
C LYS A 60 20.39 -1.64 -4.65
N LYS A 61 21.41 -2.23 -5.26
CA LYS A 61 22.74 -2.35 -4.66
C LYS A 61 23.35 -0.97 -4.41
N GLY A 62 23.36 -0.10 -5.42
CA GLY A 62 23.83 1.28 -5.26
C GLY A 62 23.09 2.03 -4.14
N LEU A 63 21.76 1.89 -4.06
CA LEU A 63 20.97 2.47 -2.98
C LEU A 63 21.31 1.85 -1.62
N LYS A 64 21.61 0.56 -1.54
CA LYS A 64 22.04 -0.10 -0.30
C LYS A 64 23.37 0.46 0.23
N ASP A 65 24.29 0.77 -0.68
CA ASP A 65 25.63 1.25 -0.34
C ASP A 65 25.63 2.75 0.03
N ASN A 66 24.70 3.54 -0.51
CA ASN A 66 24.63 5.01 -0.31
C ASN A 66 23.49 5.49 0.62
N LEU A 67 22.51 4.65 0.94
CA LEU A 67 21.43 4.97 1.88
C LEU A 67 21.44 4.09 3.11
N ASP A 68 21.16 4.72 4.25
CA ASP A 68 20.84 4.04 5.49
C ASP A 68 19.49 3.28 5.40
N GLY A 69 19.24 2.40 6.37
CA GLY A 69 17.98 1.65 6.43
C GLY A 69 16.74 2.55 6.49
N GLY A 70 16.85 3.72 7.13
CA GLY A 70 15.80 4.72 7.19
C GLY A 70 15.49 5.32 5.82
N GLY A 71 16.52 5.76 5.08
CA GLY A 71 16.38 6.31 3.73
C GLY A 71 15.81 5.31 2.73
N ARG A 72 16.26 4.05 2.76
CA ARG A 72 15.70 2.98 1.92
C ARG A 72 14.22 2.75 2.20
N ARG A 73 13.83 2.74 3.49
CA ARG A 73 12.42 2.63 3.89
C ARG A 73 11.61 3.82 3.40
N GLN A 74 12.11 5.05 3.55
CA GLN A 74 11.42 6.25 3.08
C GLN A 74 11.20 6.24 1.57
N LEU A 75 12.21 5.86 0.79
CA LEU A 75 12.12 5.72 -0.66
C LEU A 75 11.03 4.72 -1.04
N TYR A 76 11.09 3.50 -0.47
CA TYR A 76 10.11 2.45 -0.80
C TYR A 76 8.69 2.81 -0.35
N PHE A 77 8.53 3.37 0.86
CA PHE A 77 7.21 3.79 1.35
C PHE A 77 6.64 4.94 0.50
N SER A 78 7.48 5.85 0.03
CA SER A 78 7.02 6.93 -0.84
C SER A 78 6.59 6.41 -2.20
N PHE A 79 7.30 5.43 -2.75
CA PHE A 79 6.89 4.75 -3.99
C PHE A 79 5.47 4.17 -3.86
N LEU A 80 5.18 3.49 -2.74
CA LEU A 80 3.88 2.90 -2.44
C LEU A 80 2.75 3.93 -2.18
N SER A 81 3.03 5.23 -2.21
CA SER A 81 2.02 6.27 -2.04
C SER A 81 1.14 6.49 -3.26
N GLU A 82 1.59 6.10 -4.45
CA GLU A 82 0.86 6.28 -5.72
C GLU A 82 0.40 7.74 -5.96
N LEU A 83 1.08 8.71 -5.35
CA LEU A 83 0.80 10.12 -5.57
C LEU A 83 1.28 10.53 -6.97
N SER A 84 0.47 11.29 -7.69
CA SER A 84 0.84 11.78 -9.01
C SER A 84 2.18 12.52 -8.99
N GLY A 85 3.12 12.09 -9.85
CA GLY A 85 4.46 12.65 -9.97
C GLY A 85 5.47 12.18 -8.92
N ILE A 86 5.12 11.22 -8.06
CA ILE A 86 6.04 10.73 -7.02
C ILE A 86 7.27 10.05 -7.60
N GLU A 87 7.13 9.33 -8.72
CA GLU A 87 8.24 8.63 -9.38
C GLU A 87 9.32 9.60 -9.87
N LEU A 88 8.92 10.76 -10.41
CA LEU A 88 9.86 11.80 -10.81
C LEU A 88 10.58 12.40 -9.60
N GLN A 89 9.84 12.66 -8.51
CA GLN A 89 10.43 13.13 -7.25
C GLN A 89 11.43 12.10 -6.68
N LEU A 90 11.11 10.81 -6.79
CA LEU A 90 11.99 9.73 -6.38
C LEU A 90 13.23 9.62 -7.27
N LEU A 91 13.10 9.81 -8.59
CA LEU A 91 14.26 9.87 -9.48
C LEU A 91 15.22 10.99 -9.07
N GLU A 92 14.70 12.20 -8.83
CA GLU A 92 15.51 13.33 -8.37
C GLU A 92 16.15 13.07 -6.99
N TYR A 93 15.41 12.41 -6.09
CA TYR A 93 15.95 11.98 -4.80
C TYR A 93 17.12 11.00 -4.99
N ILE A 94 16.98 10.01 -5.87
CA ILE A 94 18.03 9.03 -6.17
C ILE A 94 19.24 9.70 -6.85
N LYS A 95 19.04 10.69 -7.72
CA LYS A 95 20.13 11.52 -8.28
C LYS A 95 20.91 12.23 -7.17
N LEU A 96 20.23 12.81 -6.17
CA LEU A 96 20.89 13.42 -5.02
C LEU A 96 21.67 12.41 -4.17
N VAL A 97 21.13 11.20 -4.00
CA VAL A 97 21.82 10.11 -3.29
C VAL A 97 23.14 9.77 -3.95
N PHE A 98 23.15 9.60 -5.28
CA PHE A 98 24.37 9.22 -6.00
C PHE A 98 25.34 10.39 -6.27
N ALA A 99 24.86 11.64 -6.20
CA ALA A 99 25.71 12.81 -6.40
C ALA A 99 26.47 13.26 -5.15
N ARG A 100 26.01 12.91 -3.94
CA ARG A 100 26.58 13.41 -2.67
C ARG A 100 27.30 12.30 -1.91
N ASN A 101 28.57 12.53 -1.56
CA ASN A 101 29.36 11.59 -0.75
C ASN A 101 28.83 11.41 0.70
N ASN A 102 28.13 12.41 1.25
CA ASN A 102 27.54 12.37 2.60
C ASN A 102 26.04 12.64 2.55
N PHE A 103 25.31 11.90 1.71
CA PHE A 103 23.85 12.02 1.65
C PHE A 103 23.21 11.67 3.00
N SER A 104 22.26 12.48 3.46
CA SER A 104 21.45 12.21 4.65
C SER A 104 19.97 12.25 4.31
N SER A 105 19.28 11.14 4.59
CA SER A 105 17.82 11.02 4.48
C SER A 105 17.06 11.92 5.46
N ARG A 106 17.78 12.59 6.37
CA ARG A 106 17.23 13.50 7.40
C ARG A 106 17.58 14.97 7.16
N ASP A 107 18.19 15.30 6.03
CA ASP A 107 18.46 16.68 5.62
C ASP A 107 17.16 17.37 5.17
N PHE A 108 16.30 17.70 6.13
CA PHE A 108 15.00 18.32 5.89
C PHE A 108 15.07 19.78 5.46
N GLY A 109 16.28 20.37 5.39
CA GLY A 109 16.48 21.68 4.75
C GLY A 109 16.26 21.61 3.24
N ASN A 110 16.41 20.44 2.63
CA ASN A 110 16.06 20.21 1.24
C ASN A 110 14.55 19.92 1.10
N PRO A 111 13.78 20.74 0.35
CA PRO A 111 12.33 20.54 0.18
C PRO A 111 11.96 19.17 -0.41
N LEU A 112 12.79 18.61 -1.28
CA LEU A 112 12.56 17.30 -1.88
C LEU A 112 12.66 16.18 -0.82
N ILE A 113 13.70 16.21 0.00
CA ILE A 113 13.91 15.22 1.07
C ILE A 113 12.80 15.32 2.11
N LEU A 114 12.40 16.54 2.48
CA LEU A 114 11.26 16.76 3.38
C LEU A 114 9.96 16.19 2.80
N ARG A 115 9.69 16.42 1.51
CA ARG A 115 8.49 15.90 0.84
C ARG A 115 8.45 14.37 0.85
N ILE A 116 9.54 13.72 0.45
CA ILE A 116 9.66 12.24 0.49
C ILE A 116 9.46 11.71 1.92
N SER A 117 10.08 12.32 2.92
CA SER A 117 9.91 11.94 4.32
C SER A 117 8.45 12.07 4.80
N GLN A 118 7.76 13.15 4.43
CA GLN A 118 6.35 13.35 4.76
C GLN A 118 5.44 12.33 4.06
N THR A 119 5.67 12.06 2.78
CA THR A 119 4.94 11.04 2.01
C THR A 119 5.12 9.65 2.64
N ALA A 120 6.36 9.24 2.92
CA ALA A 120 6.64 7.98 3.60
C ALA A 120 5.92 7.87 4.96
N LYS A 121 5.84 8.98 5.71
CA LYS A 121 5.13 9.01 6.99
C LYS A 121 3.61 8.85 6.83
N MET A 122 3.02 9.35 5.75
CA MET A 122 1.60 9.14 5.44
C MET A 122 1.33 7.66 5.15
N VAL A 123 2.15 7.02 4.33
CA VAL A 123 2.05 5.57 4.03
C VAL A 123 2.27 4.73 5.28
N SER A 124 3.24 5.08 6.13
CA SER A 124 3.48 4.38 7.39
C SER A 124 2.29 4.45 8.35
N ARG A 125 1.59 5.59 8.43
CA ARG A 125 0.37 5.71 9.25
C ARG A 125 -0.74 4.84 8.70
N GLU A 126 -0.89 4.78 7.38
CA GLU A 126 -1.89 3.95 6.73
C GLU A 126 -1.63 2.46 6.94
N LYS A 127 -0.36 2.03 6.84
CA LYS A 127 0.07 0.68 7.22
C LYS A 127 -0.40 0.31 8.63
N HIS A 128 -0.08 1.16 9.62
CA HIS A 128 -0.49 0.89 11.02
C HIS A 128 -2.00 0.85 11.22
N ARG A 129 -2.77 1.64 10.45
CA ARG A 129 -4.23 1.54 10.47
C ARG A 129 -4.71 0.21 9.91
N MET A 130 -4.13 -0.29 8.83
CA MET A 130 -4.49 -1.60 8.28
C MET A 130 -4.15 -2.73 9.25
N GLU A 131 -2.97 -2.69 9.89
CA GLU A 131 -2.61 -3.64 10.95
C GLU A 131 -3.64 -3.65 12.10
N ALA A 132 -4.24 -2.50 12.44
CA ALA A 132 -5.20 -2.39 13.54
C ALA A 132 -6.67 -2.68 13.15
N PHE A 133 -7.07 -2.37 11.91
CA PHE A 133 -8.47 -2.32 11.50
C PHE A 133 -8.90 -3.44 10.56
N VAL A 134 -7.97 -4.23 10.01
CA VAL A 134 -8.35 -5.44 9.29
C VAL A 134 -9.20 -6.33 10.20
N ARG A 135 -10.33 -6.79 9.64
CA ARG A 135 -11.24 -7.73 10.27
C ARG A 135 -11.41 -8.90 9.32
N PHE A 136 -11.12 -10.09 9.83
CA PHE A 136 -11.34 -11.33 9.11
C PHE A 136 -12.75 -11.83 9.39
N MET A 137 -13.34 -12.45 8.38
CA MET A 137 -14.60 -13.19 8.47
C MET A 137 -14.38 -14.57 7.87
N LEU A 138 -14.82 -15.62 8.56
CA LEU A 138 -14.64 -16.99 8.11
C LEU A 138 -15.60 -17.33 6.96
N THR A 139 -15.07 -17.76 5.82
CA THR A 139 -15.86 -18.27 4.70
C THR A 139 -16.27 -19.73 4.90
N LYS A 140 -17.24 -20.21 4.10
CA LYS A 140 -17.64 -21.62 4.09
C LYS A 140 -16.51 -22.57 3.66
N ASP A 141 -15.53 -22.07 2.92
CA ASP A 141 -14.35 -22.81 2.49
C ASP A 141 -13.23 -22.83 3.56
N GLU A 142 -13.54 -22.44 4.80
CA GLU A 142 -12.60 -22.39 5.92
C GLU A 142 -11.40 -21.44 5.70
N ILE A 143 -11.63 -20.36 4.95
CA ILE A 143 -10.62 -19.31 4.71
C ILE A 143 -11.08 -18.03 5.40
N TYR A 144 -10.17 -17.38 6.13
CA TYR A 144 -10.44 -16.08 6.72
C TYR A 144 -10.30 -14.98 5.68
N PHE A 145 -11.41 -14.36 5.29
CA PHE A 145 -11.43 -13.31 4.29
C PHE A 145 -11.55 -11.93 4.93
N ALA A 146 -10.70 -11.00 4.52
CA ALA A 146 -10.76 -9.59 4.88
C ALA A 146 -10.69 -8.72 3.62
N HIS A 147 -11.54 -7.69 3.57
CA HIS A 147 -11.50 -6.70 2.51
C HIS A 147 -11.11 -5.33 3.07
N ILE A 148 -10.25 -4.62 2.33
CA ILE A 148 -9.71 -3.31 2.70
C ILE A 148 -9.78 -2.34 1.53
N GLU A 149 -9.68 -1.04 1.82
CA GLU A 149 -9.62 0.02 0.80
C GLU A 149 -8.69 1.14 1.32
N PRO A 150 -7.38 0.87 1.43
CA PRO A 150 -6.42 1.83 1.95
C PRO A 150 -6.14 2.95 0.95
N ASP A 151 -5.80 4.13 1.48
CA ASP A 151 -5.42 5.27 0.62
C ASP A 151 -4.22 4.92 -0.28
N PHE A 152 -3.25 4.19 0.27
CA PHE A 152 -1.95 3.86 -0.32
C PHE A 152 -1.77 2.35 -0.49
N ASN A 153 -0.83 1.92 -1.33
CA ASN A 153 -0.54 0.51 -1.54
C ASN A 153 0.24 -0.06 -0.36
N VAL A 154 -0.48 -0.48 0.67
CA VAL A 154 0.11 -0.97 1.93
C VAL A 154 0.17 -2.49 2.02
N LEU A 155 -0.41 -3.23 1.06
CA LEU A 155 -0.40 -4.70 1.05
C LEU A 155 1.03 -5.27 1.22
N PRO A 156 2.05 -4.82 0.46
CA PRO A 156 3.42 -5.30 0.64
C PRO A 156 3.99 -5.02 2.05
N LEU A 157 3.47 -4.00 2.74
CA LEU A 157 3.97 -3.57 4.05
C LEU A 157 3.32 -4.29 5.22
N ILE A 158 2.06 -4.72 5.07
CA ILE A 158 1.32 -5.42 6.11
C ILE A 158 1.53 -6.93 6.07
N LEU A 159 1.96 -7.48 4.92
CA LEU A 159 2.21 -8.91 4.73
C LEU A 159 2.97 -9.55 5.91
N PRO A 160 4.15 -9.03 6.34
CA PRO A 160 4.91 -9.68 7.42
C PRO A 160 4.18 -9.67 8.76
N HIS A 161 3.31 -8.69 9.00
CA HIS A 161 2.53 -8.59 10.24
C HIS A 161 1.48 -9.69 10.32
N PHE A 162 0.72 -9.90 9.23
CA PHE A 162 -0.36 -10.88 9.21
C PHE A 162 0.17 -12.31 9.11
N GLU A 163 1.21 -12.55 8.33
CA GLU A 163 1.87 -13.86 8.24
C GLU A 163 2.42 -14.31 9.60
N SER A 164 3.07 -13.42 10.35
CA SER A 164 3.58 -13.74 11.69
C SER A 164 2.48 -13.93 12.74
N ARG A 165 1.33 -13.27 12.60
CA ARG A 165 0.27 -13.23 13.63
C ARG A 165 -0.80 -14.30 13.43
N TYR A 166 -1.07 -14.68 12.19
CA TYR A 166 -2.11 -15.63 11.79
C TYR A 166 -1.49 -16.77 10.97
N ALA A 167 -0.43 -17.38 11.50
CA ALA A 167 0.33 -18.43 10.83
C ALA A 167 -0.39 -19.80 10.81
N ASP A 168 -1.37 -19.99 11.69
CA ASP A 168 -2.12 -21.23 11.89
C ASP A 168 -3.42 -21.31 11.06
N GLN A 169 -3.71 -20.27 10.28
CA GLN A 169 -4.98 -20.12 9.57
C GLN A 169 -4.74 -19.67 8.12
N LYS A 170 -5.54 -20.18 7.18
CA LYS A 170 -5.56 -19.66 5.81
C LYS A 170 -6.30 -18.34 5.80
N TRP A 171 -5.71 -17.32 5.17
CA TRP A 171 -6.35 -16.01 5.11
C TRP A 171 -6.12 -15.30 3.79
N ILE A 172 -7.06 -14.43 3.47
CA ILE A 172 -7.02 -13.53 2.32
C ILE A 172 -7.23 -12.10 2.82
N ILE A 173 -6.37 -11.18 2.41
CA ILE A 173 -6.57 -9.73 2.57
C ILE A 173 -6.66 -9.12 1.19
N TYR A 174 -7.81 -8.58 0.83
CA TYR A 174 -8.08 -8.07 -0.52
C TYR A 174 -8.29 -6.56 -0.54
N ASP A 175 -7.55 -5.85 -1.39
CA ASP A 175 -7.73 -4.42 -1.65
C ASP A 175 -8.78 -4.20 -2.74
N LEU A 176 -9.95 -3.71 -2.35
CA LEU A 176 -11.07 -3.46 -3.25
C LEU A 176 -10.79 -2.34 -4.25
N LYS A 177 -9.94 -1.36 -3.89
CA LYS A 177 -9.60 -0.23 -4.77
C LYS A 177 -8.66 -0.68 -5.88
N ARG A 178 -7.66 -1.49 -5.53
CA ARG A 178 -6.61 -1.93 -6.46
C ARG A 178 -6.89 -3.28 -7.12
N LYS A 179 -7.93 -3.98 -6.67
CA LYS A 179 -8.39 -5.27 -7.21
C LYS A 179 -7.31 -6.36 -7.17
N PHE A 180 -6.52 -6.38 -6.11
CA PHE A 180 -5.62 -7.48 -5.81
C PHE A 180 -5.50 -7.67 -4.29
N GLY A 181 -5.01 -8.82 -3.88
CA GLY A 181 -4.89 -9.18 -2.48
C GLY A 181 -3.70 -10.07 -2.19
N LEU A 182 -3.59 -10.44 -0.92
CA LEU A 182 -2.66 -11.40 -0.38
C LEU A 182 -3.43 -12.66 -0.02
N PHE A 183 -2.92 -13.83 -0.40
CA PHE A 183 -3.42 -15.12 0.03
C PHE A 183 -2.32 -15.90 0.73
N TYR A 184 -2.57 -16.25 2.00
CA TYR A 184 -1.69 -17.11 2.77
C TYR A 184 -2.27 -18.51 2.88
N ASN A 185 -1.47 -19.51 2.47
CA ASN A 185 -1.90 -20.90 2.37
C ASN A 185 -1.38 -21.80 3.51
N LEU A 186 -0.86 -21.21 4.61
CA LEU A 186 -0.13 -21.84 5.73
C LEU A 186 1.38 -22.07 5.49
N HIS A 187 1.87 -21.87 4.27
CA HIS A 187 3.29 -22.06 3.94
C HIS A 187 3.91 -20.80 3.35
N GLU A 188 3.18 -20.14 2.46
CA GLU A 188 3.63 -18.95 1.75
C GLU A 188 2.48 -17.98 1.53
N THR A 189 2.83 -16.71 1.31
CA THR A 189 1.89 -15.66 0.93
C THR A 189 2.10 -15.27 -0.52
N ASN A 190 1.06 -15.40 -1.34
CA ASN A 190 1.08 -15.02 -2.76
C ASN A 190 0.13 -13.84 -3.04
N TYR A 191 0.46 -13.04 -4.05
CA TYR A 191 -0.46 -12.05 -4.58
C TYR A 191 -1.52 -12.74 -5.42
N ILE A 192 -2.79 -12.35 -5.22
CA ILE A 192 -3.92 -12.88 -5.96
C ILE A 192 -4.76 -11.75 -6.55
N SER A 193 -5.38 -12.00 -7.69
CA SER A 193 -6.38 -11.14 -8.30
C SER A 193 -7.68 -11.91 -8.42
N MET A 194 -8.79 -11.27 -8.05
CA MET A 194 -10.11 -11.92 -8.06
C MET A 194 -11.15 -10.96 -8.62
N ASP A 195 -12.05 -11.47 -9.46
CA ASP A 195 -13.24 -10.72 -9.85
C ASP A 195 -14.27 -10.82 -8.72
N ILE A 196 -14.21 -9.87 -7.78
CA ILE A 196 -15.18 -9.82 -6.71
C ILE A 196 -16.38 -8.97 -7.15
N SER A 197 -17.57 -9.56 -7.09
CA SER A 197 -18.83 -8.84 -7.36
C SER A 197 -18.94 -7.60 -6.45
N PRO A 198 -19.47 -6.46 -6.91
CA PRO A 198 -19.76 -5.30 -6.05
C PRO A 198 -20.66 -5.61 -4.84
N ASP A 199 -21.40 -6.72 -4.90
CA ASP A 199 -22.43 -7.10 -3.91
C ASP A 199 -21.88 -7.75 -2.62
N ILE A 200 -20.56 -7.74 -2.37
CA ILE A 200 -19.96 -8.30 -1.12
C ILE A 200 -20.60 -7.72 0.15
N PHE A 201 -21.09 -6.49 0.06
CA PHE A 201 -21.72 -5.78 1.15
C PHE A 201 -23.22 -6.09 1.31
N ASP A 202 -23.84 -6.79 0.36
CA ASP A 202 -25.22 -7.25 0.49
C ASP A 202 -25.31 -8.40 1.50
N LYS A 203 -26.18 -8.28 2.49
CA LYS A 203 -26.44 -9.31 3.51
C LYS A 203 -26.78 -10.68 2.91
N ASN A 204 -27.47 -10.69 1.76
CA ASN A 204 -27.82 -11.94 1.08
C ASN A 204 -26.58 -12.63 0.51
N TYR A 205 -25.63 -11.85 -0.01
CA TYR A 205 -24.34 -12.35 -0.49
C TYR A 205 -23.42 -12.76 0.69
N GLN A 206 -23.44 -12.01 1.80
CA GLN A 206 -22.70 -12.37 3.01
C GLN A 206 -23.13 -13.74 3.56
N THR A 207 -24.43 -14.05 3.53
CA THR A 207 -24.98 -15.33 4.01
C THR A 207 -24.64 -16.51 3.07
N SER A 208 -24.42 -16.23 1.77
CA SER A 208 -24.01 -17.26 0.82
C SER A 208 -22.51 -17.59 0.92
N VAL A 209 -21.67 -16.62 1.30
CA VAL A 209 -20.20 -16.75 1.34
C VAL A 209 -19.64 -17.10 2.72
N TYR A 210 -20.17 -16.50 3.80
CA TYR A 210 -19.64 -16.71 5.15
C TYR A 210 -20.27 -17.92 5.85
N SER A 211 -19.54 -18.50 6.80
CA SER A 211 -20.06 -19.62 7.58
C SER A 211 -21.20 -19.17 8.50
N THR A 212 -22.11 -20.09 8.86
CA THR A 212 -23.18 -19.80 9.83
C THR A 212 -22.60 -19.43 11.19
N SER A 213 -21.49 -20.06 11.59
CA SER A 213 -20.78 -19.76 12.84
C SER A 213 -20.19 -18.35 12.85
N GLU A 214 -19.75 -17.81 11.72
CA GLU A 214 -19.23 -16.44 11.60
C GLU A 214 -20.31 -15.39 11.94
N LEU A 215 -21.55 -15.59 11.49
CA LEU A 215 -22.64 -14.65 11.77
C LEU A 215 -22.93 -14.56 13.28
N GLU A 216 -22.89 -15.70 13.97
CA GLU A 216 -23.03 -15.76 15.43
C GLU A 216 -21.86 -15.05 16.13
N PHE A 217 -20.62 -15.26 15.65
CA PHE A 217 -19.43 -14.59 16.16
C PHE A 217 -19.51 -13.06 16.05
N GLN A 218 -20.02 -12.54 14.93
CA GLN A 218 -20.20 -11.10 14.75
C GLN A 218 -21.20 -10.51 15.74
N GLU A 219 -22.28 -11.24 16.04
CA GLU A 219 -23.25 -10.81 17.04
C GLU A 219 -22.65 -10.79 18.45
N LEU A 220 -21.92 -11.85 18.83
CA LEU A 220 -21.20 -11.91 20.09
C LEU A 220 -20.19 -10.77 20.23
N TRP A 221 -19.41 -10.50 19.18
CA TRP A 221 -18.46 -9.38 19.16
C TRP A 221 -19.15 -8.03 19.39
N ARG A 222 -20.28 -7.79 18.74
CA ARG A 222 -21.08 -6.56 18.93
C ARG A 222 -21.59 -6.42 20.36
N GLN A 223 -22.10 -7.50 20.94
CA GLN A 223 -22.58 -7.51 22.31
C GLN A 223 -21.44 -7.23 23.30
N TYR A 224 -20.29 -7.87 23.12
CA TYR A 224 -19.07 -7.63 23.90
C TYR A 224 -18.57 -6.19 23.78
N PHE A 225 -18.50 -5.64 22.56
CA PHE A 225 -18.07 -4.26 22.33
C PHE A 225 -18.99 -3.25 23.02
N LYS A 226 -20.31 -3.51 23.02
CA LYS A 226 -21.30 -2.66 23.69
C LYS A 226 -21.19 -2.75 25.22
N SER A 227 -20.99 -3.95 25.77
CA SER A 227 -20.97 -4.18 27.23
C SER A 227 -19.69 -3.65 27.88
N THR A 228 -18.55 -3.75 27.21
CA THR A 228 -17.25 -3.26 27.70
C THR A 228 -17.07 -1.75 27.57
N ASN A 229 -17.95 -1.06 26.83
CA ASN A 229 -17.84 0.37 26.59
C ASN A 229 -18.25 1.20 27.82
N ILE A 230 -17.29 1.92 28.40
CA ILE A 230 -17.50 2.79 29.55
C ILE A 230 -18.03 4.15 29.07
N LYS A 231 -19.33 4.40 29.27
CA LYS A 231 -20.02 5.63 28.82
C LYS A 231 -19.32 6.93 29.24
N SER A 232 -18.76 6.98 30.45
CA SER A 232 -18.06 8.15 30.98
C SER A 232 -16.71 8.42 30.33
N ARG A 233 -16.11 7.44 29.64
CA ARG A 233 -14.82 7.58 28.91
C ARG A 233 -15.00 7.91 27.42
N LYS A 234 -16.23 8.22 26.99
CA LYS A 234 -16.56 8.48 25.58
C LYS A 234 -15.98 9.82 25.11
N ASN A 235 -14.88 9.78 24.37
CA ASN A 235 -14.32 10.94 23.67
C ASN A 235 -14.43 10.76 22.15
N LEU A 236 -15.49 11.33 21.55
CA LEU A 236 -15.75 11.19 20.10
C LEU A 236 -14.70 11.89 19.23
N LYS A 237 -14.14 13.01 19.69
CA LYS A 237 -13.11 13.74 18.94
C LYS A 237 -11.84 12.90 18.81
N LEU A 238 -11.37 12.34 19.91
CA LEU A 238 -10.21 11.45 19.94
C LEU A 238 -10.48 10.14 19.17
N HIS A 239 -11.68 9.58 19.32
CA HIS A 239 -12.08 8.39 18.58
C HIS A 239 -12.03 8.60 17.06
N ASN A 240 -12.56 9.72 16.55
CA ASN A 240 -12.52 10.03 15.13
C ASN A 240 -11.09 10.30 14.60
N GLN A 241 -10.18 10.77 15.45
CA GLN A 241 -8.77 10.96 15.08
C GLN A 241 -8.03 9.62 14.93
N HIS A 242 -8.28 8.67 15.83
CA HIS A 242 -7.65 7.35 15.79
C HIS A 242 -8.34 6.39 14.82
N VAL A 243 -9.66 6.43 14.72
CA VAL A 243 -10.49 5.58 13.86
C VAL A 243 -11.32 6.46 12.90
N PRO A 244 -10.73 6.93 11.79
CA PRO A 244 -11.44 7.72 10.81
C PRO A 244 -12.70 7.02 10.29
N LYS A 245 -13.79 7.78 10.08
CA LYS A 245 -15.10 7.24 9.66
C LYS A 245 -15.07 6.39 8.39
N ARG A 246 -14.15 6.67 7.47
CA ARG A 246 -14.00 5.90 6.22
C ARG A 246 -13.75 4.41 6.43
N TYR A 247 -13.18 4.00 7.57
CA TYR A 247 -12.96 2.58 7.88
C TYR A 247 -14.15 1.91 8.56
N TRP A 248 -15.15 2.67 9.00
CA TRP A 248 -16.25 2.11 9.80
C TRP A 248 -17.09 1.12 9.00
N LYS A 249 -17.13 1.26 7.66
CA LYS A 249 -17.76 0.28 6.75
C LYS A 249 -17.15 -1.12 6.84
N TYR A 250 -15.91 -1.25 7.30
CA TYR A 250 -15.17 -2.51 7.42
C TYR A 250 -15.14 -3.08 8.85
N LEU A 251 -15.75 -2.38 9.82
CA LEU A 251 -15.75 -2.79 11.22
C LEU A 251 -17.11 -3.37 11.59
N SER A 252 -17.14 -4.65 11.96
CA SER A 252 -18.36 -5.35 12.38
C SER A 252 -19.03 -4.70 13.60
N GLU A 253 -18.25 -4.04 14.48
CA GLU A 253 -18.78 -3.28 15.61
C GLU A 253 -19.45 -1.95 15.21
N LYS A 254 -19.23 -1.43 13.99
CA LYS A 254 -19.76 -0.14 13.52
C LYS A 254 -20.82 -0.27 12.42
N SER A 255 -20.87 -1.39 11.70
CA SER A 255 -21.77 -1.64 10.58
C SER A 255 -23.26 -1.57 10.92
N SER A 256 -23.64 -1.60 12.21
CA SER A 256 -25.04 -1.44 12.68
C SER A 256 -25.43 -0.02 13.11
N LEU A 257 -24.51 0.95 13.02
CA LEU A 257 -24.77 2.36 13.36
C LEU A 257 -25.08 3.25 12.15
N HIS A 258 -25.30 2.65 10.98
CA HIS A 258 -25.57 3.32 9.72
C HIS A 258 -26.94 3.01 9.10
N ASN A 259 -27.88 2.49 9.90
CA ASN A 259 -29.30 2.57 9.60
C ASN A 259 -29.92 3.76 10.33
#